data_AF-A0A1V3PLB2-F1
#
_entry.id   AF-A0A1V3PLB2-F1
#
_cell.length_a   1.000
_cell.length_b   1.000
_cell.length_c   1.000
_cell.angle_alpha   90.00
_cell.angle_beta   90.00
_cell.angle_gamma   90.00
#
_symmetry.space_group_name_H-M   'P 1'
#
loop_
_entity.id
_entity.type
_entity.pdbx_description
1 polymer ?
#
loop_
_entity_poly.entity_id
_entity_poly.type
_entity_poly.pdbx_seq_one_letter_code
_entity_poly.pdbx_strand_id
1 'polypeptide(L)'
;MKVLLVILLLAMPFYIAWYYARMKSMLAAWATANRLTILETRRGFFPPLRMLLTTSREQALMHVRVYDESTHRIRNGWLRLGSYWWGLLDADAIEVRWEDA
;
A
#
# COMPACT_ATOMS: atom_id res chain seq x y z
N MET A 1 12.08 32.66 -5.93
CA MET A 1 12.26 31.60 -4.91
C MET A 1 11.13 31.56 -3.87
N LYS A 2 10.72 32.67 -3.22
CA LYS A 2 9.69 32.65 -2.15
C LYS A 2 8.30 32.14 -2.60
N VAL A 3 7.81 32.56 -3.77
CA VAL A 3 6.50 32.15 -4.31
C VAL A 3 6.46 30.64 -4.59
N LEU A 4 7.54 30.09 -5.14
CA LEU A 4 7.65 28.65 -5.43
C LEU A 4 7.55 27.80 -4.14
N LEU A 5 8.13 28.31 -3.05
CA LEU A 5 8.15 27.64 -1.75
C LEU A 5 6.77 27.65 -1.09
N VAL A 6 6.02 28.74 -1.25
CA VAL A 6 4.61 28.83 -0.80
C VAL A 6 3.71 27.89 -1.58
N ILE A 7 3.89 27.80 -2.92
CA ILE A 7 3.14 26.85 -3.75
C ILE A 7 3.45 25.40 -3.35
N LEU A 8 4.72 25.07 -3.11
CA LEU A 8 5.12 23.74 -2.64
C LEU A 8 4.50 23.39 -1.28
N LEU A 9 4.50 24.34 -0.34
CA LEU A 9 3.89 24.16 0.98
C LEU A 9 2.39 23.93 0.92
N LEU A 10 1.69 24.60 -0.01
CA LEU A 10 0.25 24.42 -0.21
C LEU A 10 -0.09 23.16 -1.00
N ALA A 11 0.75 22.76 -1.95
CA ALA A 11 0.56 21.56 -2.76
C ALA A 11 0.87 20.27 -1.98
N MET A 12 1.83 20.31 -1.05
CA MET A 12 2.25 19.15 -0.25
C MET A 12 1.09 18.46 0.50
N PRO A 13 0.25 19.15 1.31
CA PRO A 13 -0.86 18.49 2.00
C PRO A 13 -1.89 17.90 1.04
N PHE A 14 -2.13 18.56 -0.10
CA PHE A 14 -3.04 18.06 -1.12
C PHE A 14 -2.49 16.77 -1.77
N TYR A 15 -1.21 16.76 -2.12
CA TYR A 15 -0.53 15.57 -2.65
C TYR A 15 -0.56 14.42 -1.64
N ILE A 16 -0.28 14.70 -0.36
CA ILE A 16 -0.33 13.69 0.70
C ILE A 16 -1.74 13.11 0.84
N ALA A 17 -2.77 13.96 0.88
CA ALA A 17 -4.16 13.52 0.99
C ALA A 17 -4.58 12.67 -0.21
N TRP A 18 -4.25 13.11 -1.43
CA TRP A 18 -4.51 12.36 -2.66
C TRP A 18 -3.78 11.00 -2.66
N TYR A 19 -2.51 10.98 -2.24
CA TYR A 19 -1.70 9.77 -2.14
C TYR A 19 -2.32 8.76 -1.17
N TYR A 20 -2.76 9.20 0.01
CA TYR A 20 -3.45 8.32 0.97
C TYR A 20 -4.81 7.82 0.46
N ALA A 21 -5.59 8.68 -0.20
CA ALA A 21 -6.87 8.28 -0.78
C ALA A 21 -6.68 7.22 -1.88
N ARG A 22 -5.67 7.41 -2.74
CA ARG A 22 -5.31 6.44 -3.78
C ARG A 22 -4.84 5.11 -3.20
N MET A 23 -3.99 5.12 -2.16
CA MET A 23 -3.57 3.89 -1.49
C MET A 23 -4.78 3.11 -0.94
N LYS A 24 -5.74 3.81 -0.30
CA LYS A 24 -6.96 3.18 0.21
C LYS A 24 -7.82 2.59 -0.90
N SER A 25 -7.99 3.30 -2.02
CA SER A 25 -8.80 2.81 -3.13
C SER A 25 -8.18 1.58 -3.79
N MET A 26 -6.86 1.56 -3.96
CA MET A 26 -6.13 0.40 -4.49
C MET A 26 -6.26 -0.82 -3.57
N LEU A 27 -6.12 -0.60 -2.26
CA LEU A 27 -6.26 -1.68 -1.28
C LEU A 27 -7.68 -2.25 -1.28
N ALA A 28 -8.69 -1.37 -1.30
CA ALA A 28 -10.09 -1.78 -1.38
C ALA A 28 -10.38 -2.56 -2.67
N ALA A 29 -9.91 -2.08 -3.83
CA ALA A 29 -10.08 -2.75 -5.11
C ALA A 29 -9.44 -4.15 -5.11
N TRP A 30 -8.22 -4.28 -4.58
CA TRP A 30 -7.57 -5.58 -4.41
C TRP A 30 -8.35 -6.52 -3.49
N ALA A 31 -8.83 -6.03 -2.36
CA ALA A 31 -9.59 -6.84 -1.42
C ALA A 31 -10.91 -7.33 -2.03
N THR A 32 -11.64 -6.44 -2.72
CA THR A 32 -12.86 -6.79 -3.46
C THR A 32 -12.58 -7.83 -4.55
N ALA A 33 -11.50 -7.66 -5.32
CA ALA A 33 -11.12 -8.62 -6.37
C ALA A 33 -10.79 -10.02 -5.83
N ASN A 34 -10.28 -10.10 -4.60
CA ASN A 34 -9.88 -11.34 -3.95
C ASN A 34 -10.92 -11.90 -2.96
N ARG A 35 -12.12 -11.28 -2.85
CA ARG A 35 -13.16 -11.64 -1.85
C ARG A 35 -12.64 -11.61 -0.41
N LEU A 36 -11.79 -10.63 -0.13
CA LEU A 36 -11.20 -10.39 1.17
C LEU A 36 -11.86 -9.16 1.80
N THR A 37 -12.12 -9.23 3.10
CA THR A 37 -12.56 -8.10 3.90
C THR A 37 -11.39 -7.58 4.71
N ILE A 38 -10.96 -6.33 4.46
CA ILE A 38 -9.86 -5.72 5.21
C ILE A 38 -10.34 -5.39 6.63
N LEU A 39 -9.76 -6.03 7.63
CA LEU A 39 -10.05 -5.75 9.03
C LEU A 39 -9.15 -4.64 9.56
N GLU A 40 -7.87 -4.71 9.22
CA GLU A 40 -6.88 -3.76 9.70
C GLU A 40 -5.79 -3.53 8.65
N THR A 41 -5.33 -2.29 8.55
CA THR A 41 -4.20 -1.92 7.70
C THR A 41 -3.21 -1.12 8.53
N ARG A 42 -2.02 -1.68 8.74
CA ARG A 42 -0.92 -0.99 9.42
C ARG A 42 0.18 -0.67 8.43
N ARG A 43 0.70 0.56 8.49
CA ARG A 43 1.92 0.92 7.78
C ARG A 43 3.09 0.32 8.56
N GLY A 44 3.59 -0.82 8.09
CA GLY A 44 4.65 -1.53 8.77
C GLY A 44 6.00 -0.83 8.56
N PHE A 45 6.58 -0.29 9.62
CA PHE A 45 7.98 0.18 9.61
C PHE A 45 8.99 -0.98 9.68
N PHE A 46 8.55 -2.17 10.14
CA PHE A 46 9.37 -3.37 10.30
C PHE A 46 8.82 -4.54 9.48
N PRO A 47 9.04 -4.57 8.16
CA PRO A 47 8.72 -5.72 7.33
C PRO A 47 9.63 -6.91 7.65
N PRO A 48 9.23 -8.14 7.30
CA PRO A 48 10.07 -9.32 7.45
C PRO A 48 11.38 -9.13 6.68
N LEU A 49 12.50 -9.56 7.28
CA LEU A 49 13.87 -9.40 6.75
C LEU A 49 14.02 -9.84 5.28
N ARG A 50 13.27 -10.88 4.87
CA ARG A 50 13.26 -11.37 3.48
C ARG A 50 12.68 -10.36 2.49
N MET A 51 11.69 -9.56 2.88
CA MET A 51 11.14 -8.49 2.05
C MET A 51 12.08 -7.28 2.02
N LEU A 52 12.75 -6.95 3.13
CA LEU A 52 13.75 -5.87 3.21
C LEU A 52 14.87 -6.02 2.17
N LEU A 53 15.27 -7.25 1.86
CA LEU A 53 16.33 -7.53 0.87
C LEU A 53 15.85 -7.43 -0.58
N THR A 54 14.54 -7.56 -0.84
CA THR A 54 13.96 -7.56 -2.20
C THR A 54 13.15 -6.30 -2.51
N THR A 55 12.99 -5.38 -1.55
CA THR A 55 12.24 -4.14 -1.73
C THR A 55 13.18 -2.99 -2.05
N SER A 56 12.88 -2.30 -3.16
CA SER A 56 13.53 -1.01 -3.42
C SER A 56 13.04 0.01 -2.40
N ARG A 57 13.91 0.95 -2.01
CA ARG A 57 13.63 2.00 -1.01
C ARG A 57 12.37 2.84 -1.29
N GLU A 58 11.84 2.80 -2.51
CA GLU A 58 10.67 3.59 -2.94
C GLU A 58 9.32 2.85 -2.83
N GLN A 59 9.32 1.56 -2.51
CA GLN A 59 8.09 0.77 -2.45
C GLN A 59 7.42 0.87 -1.08
N ALA A 60 6.11 1.12 -1.06
CA ALA A 60 5.34 1.19 0.17
C ALA A 60 4.95 -0.22 0.63
N LEU A 61 5.54 -0.67 1.73
CA LEU A 61 5.13 -1.90 2.42
C LEU A 61 3.99 -1.60 3.40
N MET A 62 2.94 -2.40 3.33
CA MET A 62 1.84 -2.36 4.27
C MET A 62 1.57 -3.75 4.84
N HIS A 63 1.32 -3.81 6.14
CA HIS A 63 0.83 -5.02 6.77
C HIS A 63 -0.69 -4.96 6.80
N VAL A 64 -1.34 -6.03 6.35
CA VAL A 64 -2.79 -6.15 6.43
C VAL A 64 -3.19 -7.39 7.19
N ARG A 65 -4.32 -7.21 7.89
CA ARG A 65 -5.11 -8.29 8.42
C ARG A 65 -6.41 -8.31 7.64
N VAL A 66 -6.66 -9.40 6.94
CA VAL A 66 -7.87 -9.59 6.13
C VAL A 66 -8.64 -10.80 6.62
N TYR A 67 -9.96 -10.72 6.50
CA TYR A 67 -10.86 -11.85 6.64
C TYR A 67 -11.13 -12.42 5.25
N ASP A 68 -10.77 -13.68 5.06
CA ASP A 68 -11.07 -14.42 3.84
C ASP A 68 -12.45 -15.08 3.98
N GLU A 69 -13.43 -14.59 3.22
CA GLU A 69 -14.79 -15.13 3.24
C GLU A 69 -14.86 -16.55 2.67
N SER A 70 -13.93 -16.93 1.78
CA SER A 70 -13.92 -18.26 1.18
C SER A 70 -13.43 -19.34 2.14
N THR A 71 -12.45 -19.02 3.00
CA THR A 71 -11.89 -19.97 3.96
C THR A 71 -12.35 -19.72 5.39
N HIS A 72 -13.16 -18.68 5.62
CA HIS A 72 -13.63 -18.21 6.92
C HIS A 72 -12.50 -18.00 7.94
N ARG A 73 -11.31 -17.60 7.47
CA ARG A 73 -10.11 -17.42 8.29
C ARG A 73 -9.60 -15.99 8.20
N ILE A 74 -9.03 -15.53 9.30
CA ILE A 74 -8.26 -14.29 9.33
C ILE A 74 -6.85 -14.62 8.86
N ARG A 75 -6.39 -13.93 7.82
CA ARG A 75 -5.03 -14.05 7.29
C ARG A 75 -4.28 -12.75 7.51
N ASN A 76 -3.01 -12.89 7.89
CA ASN A 76 -2.09 -11.77 7.98
C ASN A 76 -1.12 -11.82 6.81
N GLY A 77 -0.86 -10.67 6.20
CA GLY A 77 -0.02 -10.60 5.02
C GLY A 77 0.66 -9.26 4.86
N TRP A 78 1.81 -9.29 4.21
CA TRP A 78 2.52 -8.12 3.77
C TRP A 78 2.16 -7.83 2.32
N LEU A 79 1.62 -6.64 2.09
CA LEU A 79 1.41 -6.08 0.77
C LEU A 79 2.57 -5.18 0.40
N ARG A 80 3.07 -5.38 -0.80
CA ARG A 80 3.92 -4.44 -1.50
C ARG A 80 3.06 -3.66 -2.48
N LEU A 81 2.89 -2.37 -2.21
CA LEU A 81 2.31 -1.44 -3.15
C LEU A 81 3.43 -0.94 -4.07
N GLY A 82 3.26 -1.16 -5.38
CA GLY A 82 4.16 -0.63 -6.41
C GLY A 82 4.31 0.88 -6.33
N SER A 83 5.45 1.40 -6.81
CA SER A 83 5.69 2.84 -6.89
C SER A 83 4.92 3.42 -8.08
N TYR A 84 4.01 4.36 -7.79
CA TYR A 84 3.32 5.13 -8.82
C TYR A 84 4.26 6.21 -9.37
N TRP A 85 5.08 5.86 -10.35
CA TRP A 85 5.76 6.86 -11.19
C TRP A 85 4.92 7.11 -12.44
N TRP A 86 3.96 8.03 -12.30
CA TRP A 86 3.31 8.73 -13.42
C TRP A 86 2.74 7.83 -14.53
N GLY A 87 2.19 6.66 -14.17
CA GLY A 87 1.54 5.75 -15.12
C GLY A 87 2.48 4.88 -15.98
N LEU A 88 3.79 4.86 -15.69
CA LEU A 88 4.79 4.09 -16.44
C LEU A 88 5.16 2.74 -15.81
N LEU A 89 4.88 2.56 -14.51
CA LEU A 89 5.09 1.30 -13.79
C LEU A 89 3.75 0.78 -13.33
N ASP A 90 3.55 -0.55 -13.38
CA ASP A 90 2.32 -1.25 -13.00
C ASP A 90 1.77 -0.71 -11.68
N ALA A 91 0.87 0.25 -11.82
CA ALA A 91 0.34 1.02 -10.70
C ALA A 91 -0.48 0.13 -9.77
N ASP A 92 -0.94 -1.02 -10.26
CA ASP A 92 -1.81 -1.97 -9.56
C ASP A 92 -1.12 -3.31 -9.26
N ALA A 93 0.21 -3.42 -9.45
CA ALA A 93 0.96 -4.60 -9.04
C ALA A 93 1.02 -4.65 -7.50
N ILE A 94 -0.03 -5.24 -6.92
CA ILE A 94 -0.15 -5.52 -5.51
C ILE A 94 0.39 -6.93 -5.29
N GLU A 95 1.64 -7.01 -4.85
CA GLU A 95 2.22 -8.29 -4.44
C GLU A 95 1.92 -8.55 -2.97
N VAL A 96 1.31 -9.70 -2.69
CA VAL A 96 0.96 -10.13 -1.33
C VAL A 96 1.84 -11.29 -0.94
N ARG A 97 2.46 -11.19 0.24
CA ARG A 97 3.10 -12.32 0.92
C ARG A 97 2.37 -12.61 2.22
N TRP A 98 1.67 -13.73 2.24
CA TRP A 98 1.01 -14.24 3.44
C TRP A 98 2.06 -14.73 4.45
N GLU A 99 1.81 -14.53 5.75
CA GLU A 99 2.68 -15.03 6.82
C GLU A 99 2.46 -16.53 7.08
N ASP A 100 1.30 -17.06 6.68
CA ASP A 100 0.91 -18.46 6.91
C ASP A 100 1.49 -19.45 5.87
N ALA A 101 2.51 -19.05 5.11
CA ALA A 101 3.09 -19.83 3.99
C ALA A 101 4.57 -20.19 4.21
#